data_AF-A0A9J7EN04-F1
#
_entry.id   AF-A0A9J7EN04-F1
#
_cell.length_a   1.000
_cell.length_b   1.000
_cell.length_c   1.000
_cell.angle_alpha   90.00
_cell.angle_beta   90.00
_cell.angle_gamma   90.00
#
_symmetry.space_group_name_H-M   'P 1'
#
loop_
_entity.id
_entity.type
_entity.pdbx_description
1 polymer ?
#
loop_
_entity_poly.entity_id
_entity_poly.type
_entity_poly.pdbx_seq_one_letter_code
_entity_poly.pdbx_strand_id
1 'polypeptide(L)'
;MDSSITEGGGTSGMRVVTRRYLFNKMQEQNLQNFDENLNYLERFILSQDEYCEEEKKEVKHKLSYLKSQFKKKWMEAHKKSQLFLQKNDKWLQGTFEIPRVKRRSSGRPTKSFLESSERSKRRKTQVVRSAVDKELLIHAAQTCLQSSGERIASNILKDITNSPQTAQAYQKAYKITKQCEKSFQQDPTTALSMFVEANLSRRQYEIIRNSNKKFYPSYKLLQQAKQTCYPAKDAYRITETCAEINLQDLMDHTAKRLATYLEDVLK
;
A
#
# COMPACT_ATOMS: atom_id res chain seq x y z
N MET A 1 23.26 -21.66 -33.79
CA MET A 1 22.60 -20.35 -33.73
C MET A 1 21.21 -20.51 -34.30
N ASP A 2 20.18 -20.64 -33.46
CA ASP A 2 18.80 -20.50 -33.93
C ASP A 2 17.93 -20.02 -32.76
N SER A 3 18.13 -18.75 -32.42
CA SER A 3 17.35 -18.01 -31.44
C SER A 3 16.35 -17.15 -32.21
N SER A 4 15.06 -17.43 -32.11
CA SER A 4 14.02 -16.41 -32.38
C SER A 4 12.65 -16.80 -31.81
N ILE A 5 12.65 -17.15 -30.53
CA ILE A 5 11.51 -16.81 -29.66
C ILE A 5 11.91 -15.51 -29.00
N THR A 6 11.43 -14.38 -29.51
CA THR A 6 11.56 -13.11 -28.79
C THR A 6 10.49 -13.10 -27.71
N GLU A 7 10.90 -13.41 -26.48
CA GLU A 7 10.10 -13.12 -25.31
C GLU A 7 10.11 -11.61 -25.08
N GLY A 8 9.15 -10.92 -25.71
CA GLY A 8 8.85 -9.55 -25.37
C GLY A 8 8.37 -9.50 -23.93
N GLY A 9 9.24 -9.04 -23.03
CA GLY A 9 8.92 -8.71 -21.65
C GLY A 9 7.86 -7.59 -21.64
N GLY A 10 6.60 -7.98 -21.60
CA GLY A 10 5.48 -7.06 -21.55
C GLY A 10 4.18 -7.83 -21.69
N THR A 11 3.15 -7.32 -21.02
CA THR A 11 1.77 -7.81 -20.89
C THR A 11 1.00 -7.98 -22.22
N SER A 12 1.62 -8.44 -23.30
CA SER A 12 0.93 -8.75 -24.56
C SER A 12 0.51 -10.21 -24.55
N GLY A 13 -0.79 -10.45 -24.64
CA GLY A 13 -1.39 -11.80 -24.70
C GLY A 13 -1.11 -12.54 -26.02
N MET A 14 0.00 -12.27 -26.69
CA MET A 14 0.36 -12.83 -27.99
C MET A 14 1.82 -13.29 -28.00
N ARG A 15 2.05 -14.49 -28.54
CA ARG A 15 3.36 -15.08 -28.84
C ARG A 15 3.70 -14.77 -30.29
N VAL A 16 4.81 -14.08 -30.52
CA VAL A 16 5.31 -13.79 -31.86
C VAL A 16 6.29 -14.87 -32.30
N VAL A 17 6.08 -15.44 -33.49
CA VAL A 17 6.93 -16.49 -34.07
C VAL A 17 7.29 -16.10 -35.50
N THR A 18 8.53 -16.35 -35.92
CA THR A 18 8.94 -16.12 -37.31
C THR A 18 8.39 -17.19 -38.24
N ARG A 19 8.01 -16.82 -39.47
CA ARG A 19 7.52 -17.78 -40.47
C ARG A 19 8.60 -18.80 -40.86
N ARG A 20 9.87 -18.40 -40.81
CA ARG A 20 11.03 -19.29 -40.99
C ARG A 20 11.08 -20.40 -39.94
N TYR A 21 10.83 -20.09 -38.67
CA TYR A 21 10.77 -21.08 -37.61
C TYR A 21 9.65 -22.11 -37.88
N LEU A 22 8.47 -21.64 -38.29
CA LEU A 22 7.35 -22.52 -38.63
C LEU A 22 7.69 -23.43 -39.82
N PHE A 23 8.36 -22.89 -40.84
CA PHE A 23 8.81 -23.67 -42.00
C PHE A 23 9.85 -24.73 -41.64
N ASN A 24 10.85 -24.38 -40.82
CA ASN A 24 11.84 -25.33 -40.35
C ASN A 24 11.19 -26.46 -39.54
N LYS A 25 10.24 -26.13 -38.66
CA LYS A 25 9.47 -27.11 -37.89
C LYS A 25 8.63 -28.05 -38.76
N MET A 26 8.13 -27.58 -39.91
CA MET A 26 7.47 -28.43 -40.89
C MET A 26 8.44 -29.41 -41.59
N GLN A 27 9.68 -28.99 -41.85
CA GLN A 27 10.68 -29.81 -42.54
C GLN A 27 11.28 -30.90 -41.65
N GLU A 28 11.29 -30.71 -40.32
CA GLU A 28 11.83 -31.70 -39.35
C GLU A 28 11.15 -33.08 -39.42
N GLN A 29 9.88 -33.16 -39.85
CA GLN A 29 9.11 -34.41 -39.89
C GLN A 29 9.23 -35.16 -41.22
N ASN A 30 9.86 -34.56 -42.24
CA ASN A 30 10.11 -35.16 -43.56
C ASN A 30 8.88 -35.86 -44.19
N LEU A 31 7.66 -35.32 -44.01
CA LEU A 31 6.44 -35.93 -44.55
C LEU A 31 6.38 -35.73 -46.07
N GLN A 32 5.91 -36.75 -46.78
CA GLN A 32 5.87 -36.78 -48.25
C GLN A 32 4.96 -35.69 -48.86
N ASN A 33 3.96 -35.22 -48.10
CA ASN A 33 3.00 -34.24 -48.57
C ASN A 33 3.11 -32.91 -47.80
N PHE A 34 3.19 -31.80 -48.53
CA PHE A 34 3.24 -30.46 -47.95
C PHE A 34 1.97 -30.11 -47.14
N ASP A 35 0.82 -30.65 -47.54
CA ASP A 35 -0.44 -30.44 -46.81
C ASP A 35 -0.47 -31.18 -45.48
N GLU A 36 0.15 -32.35 -45.39
CA GLU A 36 0.32 -33.08 -44.14
C GLU A 36 1.27 -32.34 -43.19
N ASN A 37 2.34 -31.74 -43.72
CA ASN A 37 3.23 -30.87 -42.96
C ASN A 37 2.49 -29.65 -42.37
N LEU A 38 1.57 -29.04 -43.12
CA LEU A 38 0.76 -27.92 -42.63
C LEU A 38 -0.26 -28.36 -41.55
N ASN A 39 -0.81 -29.56 -41.67
CA ASN A 39 -1.72 -30.12 -40.67
C ASN A 39 -0.97 -30.54 -39.40
N TYR A 40 0.25 -31.06 -39.54
CA TYR A 40 1.15 -31.29 -38.42
C TYR A 40 1.46 -29.98 -37.70
N LEU A 41 1.80 -28.91 -38.43
CA LEU A 41 2.07 -27.61 -37.82
C LEU A 41 0.87 -27.08 -37.02
N GLU A 42 -0.34 -27.23 -37.54
CA GLU A 42 -1.55 -26.87 -36.80
C GLU A 42 -1.71 -27.66 -35.51
N ARG A 43 -1.56 -28.99 -35.57
CA ARG A 43 -1.63 -29.86 -34.37
C ARG A 43 -0.52 -29.52 -33.38
N PHE A 44 0.69 -29.26 -33.87
CA PHE A 44 1.83 -28.88 -33.06
C PHE A 44 1.52 -27.59 -32.30
N ILE A 45 1.09 -26.53 -32.97
CA ILE A 45 0.73 -25.27 -32.32
C ILE A 45 -0.39 -25.49 -31.31
N LEU A 46 -1.44 -26.25 -31.66
CA LEU A 46 -2.55 -26.55 -30.75
C LEU A 46 -2.17 -27.46 -29.57
N SER A 47 -1.07 -28.20 -29.65
CA SER A 47 -0.57 -29.08 -28.59
C SER A 47 0.39 -28.39 -27.62
N GLN A 48 0.94 -27.23 -28.00
CA GLN A 48 1.90 -26.50 -27.16
C GLN A 48 1.24 -25.86 -25.95
N ASP A 49 -0.02 -25.44 -26.08
CA ASP A 49 -0.80 -24.80 -25.02
C ASP A 49 -2.19 -25.45 -24.89
N GLU A 50 -2.77 -25.41 -23.70
CA GLU A 50 -4.15 -25.88 -23.45
C GLU A 50 -5.17 -24.82 -23.87
N TYR A 51 -5.50 -24.79 -25.17
CA TYR A 51 -6.50 -23.87 -25.73
C TYR A 51 -7.93 -24.29 -25.38
N CYS A 52 -8.80 -23.31 -25.08
CA CYS A 52 -10.25 -23.51 -25.05
C CYS A 52 -10.82 -23.70 -26.48
N GLU A 53 -12.03 -24.23 -26.63
CA GLU A 53 -12.63 -24.47 -27.97
C GLU A 53 -12.79 -23.18 -28.81
N GLU A 54 -13.07 -22.04 -28.18
CA GLU A 54 -13.11 -20.74 -28.85
C GLU A 54 -11.72 -20.27 -29.29
N GLU A 55 -10.72 -20.43 -28.43
CA GLU A 55 -9.32 -20.06 -28.73
C GLU A 55 -8.74 -20.94 -29.84
N LYS A 56 -9.07 -22.24 -29.84
CA LYS A 56 -8.72 -23.16 -30.93
C LYS A 56 -9.30 -22.69 -32.26
N LYS A 57 -10.56 -22.22 -32.29
CA LYS A 57 -11.19 -21.69 -33.51
C LYS A 57 -10.46 -20.43 -34.01
N GLU A 58 -10.08 -19.53 -33.12
CA GLU A 58 -9.35 -18.31 -33.48
C GLU A 58 -7.96 -18.63 -34.06
N VAL A 59 -7.22 -19.53 -33.40
CA VAL A 59 -5.90 -19.99 -33.87
C VAL A 59 -6.03 -20.67 -35.25
N LYS A 60 -7.02 -21.56 -35.43
CA LYS A 60 -7.29 -22.20 -36.71
C LYS A 60 -7.62 -21.20 -37.82
N HIS A 61 -8.43 -20.18 -37.51
CA HIS A 61 -8.78 -19.13 -38.47
C HIS A 61 -7.54 -18.36 -38.93
N LYS A 62 -6.69 -17.92 -37.97
CA LYS A 62 -5.42 -17.23 -38.28
C LYS A 62 -4.44 -18.12 -39.06
N LEU A 63 -4.37 -19.41 -38.70
CA LEU A 63 -3.55 -20.38 -39.41
C LEU A 63 -4.04 -20.66 -40.82
N SER A 64 -5.35 -20.60 -41.09
CA SER A 64 -5.89 -20.82 -42.44
C SER A 64 -5.31 -19.85 -43.47
N TYR A 65 -5.24 -18.56 -43.12
CA TYR A 65 -4.62 -17.55 -43.98
C TYR A 65 -3.12 -17.84 -44.21
N LEU A 66 -2.40 -18.17 -43.14
CA LEU A 66 -0.98 -18.51 -43.21
C LEU A 66 -0.73 -19.75 -44.07
N LYS A 67 -1.53 -20.81 -43.90
CA LYS A 67 -1.47 -22.05 -44.70
C LYS A 67 -1.66 -21.74 -46.19
N SER A 68 -2.64 -20.92 -46.54
CA SER A 68 -2.89 -20.51 -47.92
C SER A 68 -1.67 -19.80 -48.53
N GLN A 69 -1.05 -18.88 -47.78
CA GLN A 69 0.18 -18.20 -48.23
C GLN A 69 1.35 -19.19 -48.42
N PHE A 70 1.54 -20.13 -47.48
CA PHE A 70 2.55 -21.17 -47.61
C PHE A 70 2.32 -22.03 -48.86
N LYS A 71 1.09 -22.49 -49.13
CA LYS A 71 0.76 -23.29 -50.32
C LYS A 71 1.05 -22.53 -51.61
N LYS A 72 0.60 -21.28 -51.72
CA LYS A 72 0.82 -20.45 -52.91
C LYS A 72 2.31 -20.27 -53.19
N LYS A 73 3.08 -19.89 -52.18
CA LYS A 73 4.53 -19.68 -52.29
C LYS A 73 5.32 -20.97 -52.51
N TRP A 74 4.83 -22.11 -52.01
CA TRP A 74 5.39 -23.43 -52.25
C TRP A 74 5.23 -23.86 -53.72
N MET A 75 4.07 -23.57 -54.31
CA MET A 75 3.81 -23.81 -55.75
C MET A 75 4.68 -22.92 -56.64
N GLU A 76 4.82 -21.62 -56.32
CA GLU A 76 5.71 -20.67 -57.03
C GLU A 76 7.21 -21.04 -56.93
N ALA A 77 7.57 -21.81 -55.91
CA ALA A 77 8.90 -22.38 -55.72
C ALA A 77 9.06 -23.79 -56.33
N HIS A 78 8.11 -24.23 -57.16
CA HIS A 78 8.08 -25.55 -57.81
C HIS A 78 8.23 -26.72 -56.82
N LYS A 79 7.68 -26.57 -55.60
CA LYS A 79 7.73 -27.58 -54.54
C LYS A 79 9.15 -28.01 -54.13
N LYS A 80 10.16 -27.16 -54.36
CA LYS A 80 11.55 -27.41 -53.96
C LYS A 80 11.92 -26.54 -52.77
N SER A 81 12.35 -27.18 -51.68
CA SER A 81 12.69 -26.50 -50.41
C SER A 81 13.77 -25.41 -50.58
N GLN A 82 14.85 -25.70 -51.30
CA GLN A 82 15.93 -24.76 -51.54
C GLN A 82 15.48 -23.51 -52.32
N LEU A 83 14.65 -23.69 -53.37
CA LEU A 83 14.10 -22.57 -54.14
C LEU A 83 13.11 -21.74 -53.33
N PHE A 84 12.36 -22.40 -52.43
CA PHE A 84 11.41 -21.72 -51.56
C PHE A 84 12.11 -20.78 -50.58
N LEU A 85 13.19 -21.24 -49.95
CA LEU A 85 14.00 -20.42 -49.05
C LEU A 85 14.63 -19.23 -49.79
N GLN A 86 15.21 -19.46 -50.97
CA GLN A 86 15.84 -18.39 -51.76
C GLN A 86 14.84 -17.34 -52.24
N LYS A 87 13.69 -17.74 -52.79
CA LYS A 87 12.70 -16.79 -53.34
C LYS A 87 11.89 -16.07 -52.27
N ASN A 88 11.67 -16.67 -51.09
CA ASN A 88 10.77 -16.15 -50.07
C ASN A 88 11.46 -15.69 -48.78
N ASP A 89 12.79 -15.53 -48.77
CA ASP A 89 13.54 -15.20 -47.55
C ASP A 89 13.01 -13.97 -46.82
N LYS A 90 12.76 -12.85 -47.54
CA LYS A 90 12.17 -11.64 -46.98
C LYS A 90 10.80 -11.88 -46.33
N TRP A 91 9.98 -12.76 -46.90
CA TRP A 91 8.67 -13.10 -46.34
C TRP A 91 8.77 -14.02 -45.12
N LEU A 92 9.75 -14.93 -45.13
CA LEU A 92 10.03 -15.87 -44.03
C LEU A 92 10.58 -15.18 -42.78
N GLN A 93 11.29 -14.06 -42.95
CA GLN A 93 11.70 -13.18 -41.86
C GLN A 93 10.52 -12.47 -41.18
N GLY A 94 9.34 -12.45 -41.82
CA GLY A 94 8.14 -11.87 -41.23
C GLY A 94 7.61 -12.68 -40.04
N THR A 95 6.85 -12.00 -39.19
CA THR A 95 6.30 -12.53 -37.95
C THR A 95 4.86 -13.03 -38.11
N PHE A 96 4.47 -13.91 -37.20
CA PHE A 96 3.12 -14.44 -37.02
C PHE A 96 2.76 -14.41 -35.54
N GLU A 97 1.58 -13.90 -35.21
CA GLU A 97 1.11 -13.71 -33.84
C GLU A 97 0.13 -14.83 -33.46
N ILE A 98 0.51 -15.61 -32.46
CA ILE A 98 -0.30 -16.68 -31.88
C ILE A 98 -0.85 -16.19 -30.53
N PRO A 99 -2.17 -16.18 -30.31
CA PRO A 99 -2.73 -15.88 -28.99
C PRO A 99 -2.11 -16.78 -27.90
N ARG A 100 -1.60 -16.20 -26.81
CA ARG A 100 -1.21 -16.96 -25.62
C ARG A 100 -2.45 -17.19 -24.77
N VAL A 101 -2.66 -18.44 -24.34
CA VAL A 101 -3.73 -18.78 -23.41
C VAL A 101 -3.54 -17.96 -22.14
N LYS A 102 -4.48 -17.06 -21.85
CA LYS A 102 -4.49 -16.32 -20.59
C LYS A 102 -4.96 -17.28 -19.51
N ARG A 103 -4.07 -18.11 -18.98
CA ARG A 103 -4.37 -18.84 -17.75
C ARG A 103 -4.68 -17.81 -16.68
N ARG A 104 -5.92 -17.79 -16.19
CA ARG A 104 -6.27 -17.08 -14.95
C ARG A 104 -5.28 -17.61 -13.91
N SER A 105 -4.46 -16.74 -13.32
CA SER A 105 -3.51 -17.20 -12.29
C SER A 105 -4.32 -17.92 -11.22
N SER A 106 -4.13 -19.23 -11.07
CA SER A 106 -4.88 -19.99 -10.06
C SER A 106 -4.44 -19.47 -8.70
N GLY A 107 -5.36 -18.87 -7.96
CA GLY A 107 -5.06 -18.35 -6.63
C GLY A 107 -5.89 -17.13 -6.27
N ARG A 108 -5.63 -16.64 -5.07
CA ARG A 108 -6.31 -15.47 -4.50
C ARG A 108 -5.99 -14.22 -5.33
N PRO A 109 -7.00 -13.42 -5.71
CA PRO A 109 -6.77 -12.12 -6.34
C PRO A 109 -5.80 -11.26 -5.54
N THR A 110 -4.80 -10.70 -6.21
CA THR A 110 -3.80 -9.84 -5.58
C THR A 110 -4.36 -8.45 -5.35
N LYS A 111 -4.37 -7.99 -4.09
CA LYS A 111 -4.69 -6.60 -3.76
C LYS A 111 -3.64 -5.64 -4.32
N SER A 112 -4.06 -4.40 -4.63
CA SER A 112 -3.16 -3.30 -4.98
C SER A 112 -2.16 -3.01 -3.84
N PHE A 113 -1.08 -2.27 -4.13
CA PHE A 113 -0.08 -1.95 -3.10
C PHE A 113 -0.66 -1.11 -1.95
N LEU A 114 -1.50 -0.12 -2.27
CA LEU A 114 -2.12 0.78 -1.30
C LEU A 114 -3.09 0.05 -0.35
N GLU A 115 -3.88 -0.88 -0.88
CA GLU A 115 -4.88 -1.65 -0.12
C GLU A 115 -4.31 -2.88 0.60
N SER A 116 -3.01 -3.14 0.44
CA SER A 116 -2.34 -4.26 1.10
C SER A 116 -2.07 -3.95 2.56
N SER A 117 -2.11 -4.97 3.42
CA SER A 117 -1.64 -4.84 4.80
C SER A 117 -0.14 -4.53 4.86
N GLU A 118 0.33 -3.90 5.94
CA GLU A 118 1.75 -3.57 6.12
C GLU A 118 2.68 -4.78 5.99
N ARG A 119 2.28 -5.94 6.52
CA ARG A 119 3.02 -7.20 6.33
C ARG A 119 3.17 -7.57 4.84
N SER A 120 2.12 -7.38 4.06
CA SER A 120 2.11 -7.67 2.63
C SER A 120 2.94 -6.65 1.84
N LYS A 121 2.89 -5.36 2.20
CA LYS A 121 3.73 -4.32 1.58
C LYS A 121 5.22 -4.61 1.79
N ARG A 122 5.64 -4.97 3.02
CA ARG A 122 7.03 -5.36 3.33
C ARG A 122 7.51 -6.55 2.50
N ARG A 123 6.65 -7.55 2.31
CA ARG A 123 6.95 -8.71 1.45
C ARG A 123 7.08 -8.31 -0.02
N LYS A 124 6.16 -7.47 -0.52
CA LYS A 124 6.20 -6.98 -1.91
C LYS A 124 7.46 -6.16 -2.20
N THR A 125 7.92 -5.33 -1.25
CA THR A 125 9.15 -4.53 -1.40
C THR A 125 10.44 -5.27 -1.06
N GLN A 126 10.37 -6.55 -0.65
CA GLN A 126 11.55 -7.35 -0.27
C GLN A 126 12.59 -7.37 -1.39
N VAL A 127 12.16 -7.67 -2.61
CA VAL A 127 13.04 -7.78 -3.79
C VAL A 127 13.79 -6.47 -4.06
N VAL A 128 13.06 -5.35 -4.02
CA VAL A 128 13.64 -4.02 -4.25
C VAL A 128 14.62 -3.64 -3.14
N ARG A 129 14.29 -3.94 -1.87
CA ARG A 129 15.16 -3.65 -0.72
C ARG A 129 16.45 -4.49 -0.70
N SER A 130 16.43 -5.69 -1.25
CA SER A 130 17.63 -6.54 -1.33
C SER A 130 18.50 -6.26 -2.55
N ALA A 131 17.90 -5.81 -3.65
CA ALA A 131 18.59 -5.64 -4.93
C ALA A 131 19.15 -4.23 -5.14
N VAL A 132 18.57 -3.21 -4.50
CA VAL A 132 18.87 -1.80 -4.76
C VAL A 132 19.50 -1.15 -3.54
N ASP A 133 20.53 -0.34 -3.77
CA ASP A 133 21.17 0.42 -2.72
C ASP A 133 20.24 1.48 -2.10
N LYS A 134 20.47 1.77 -0.82
CA LYS A 134 19.67 2.72 -0.03
C LYS A 134 19.70 4.12 -0.63
N GLU A 135 20.86 4.61 -1.09
CA GLU A 135 21.00 5.98 -1.58
C GLU A 135 20.21 6.17 -2.88
N LEU A 136 20.28 5.19 -3.77
CA LEU A 136 19.52 5.18 -5.02
C LEU A 136 18.00 5.18 -4.77
N LEU A 137 17.52 4.41 -3.77
CA LEU A 137 16.11 4.40 -3.39
C LEU A 137 15.64 5.75 -2.83
N ILE A 138 16.48 6.41 -2.03
CA ILE A 138 16.18 7.74 -1.48
C ILE A 138 16.07 8.76 -2.61
N HIS A 139 17.05 8.78 -3.53
CA HIS A 139 17.04 9.70 -4.66
C HIS A 139 15.83 9.46 -5.57
N ALA A 140 15.52 8.20 -5.90
CA ALA A 140 14.33 7.86 -6.69
C ALA A 140 13.03 8.35 -6.02
N ALA A 141 12.89 8.17 -4.70
CA ALA A 141 11.75 8.68 -3.96
C ALA A 141 11.66 10.22 -4.02
N GLN A 142 12.78 10.94 -3.90
CA GLN A 142 12.82 12.40 -4.04
C GLN A 142 12.35 12.85 -5.41
N THR A 143 12.83 12.21 -6.49
CA THR A 143 12.44 12.53 -7.86
C THR A 143 10.97 12.26 -8.12
N CYS A 144 10.43 11.14 -7.63
CA CYS A 144 9.00 10.84 -7.74
C CYS A 144 8.14 11.91 -7.05
N LEU A 145 8.49 12.33 -5.83
CA LEU A 145 7.76 13.38 -5.10
C LEU A 145 7.84 14.75 -5.79
N GLN A 146 8.96 15.06 -6.44
CA GLN A 146 9.07 16.30 -7.24
C GLN A 146 8.18 16.25 -8.47
N SER A 147 8.18 15.11 -9.18
CA SER A 147 7.36 14.90 -10.38
C SER A 147 5.86 14.90 -10.07
N SER A 148 5.45 14.46 -8.87
CA SER A 148 4.05 14.50 -8.43
C SER A 148 3.60 15.87 -7.93
N GLY A 149 4.51 16.85 -7.84
CA GLY A 149 4.22 18.20 -7.35
C GLY A 149 4.33 18.36 -5.82
N GLU A 150 4.68 17.30 -5.09
CA GLU A 150 4.85 17.29 -3.63
C GLU A 150 6.22 17.85 -3.19
N ARG A 151 6.48 19.12 -3.55
CA ARG A 151 7.78 19.78 -3.32
C ARG A 151 8.19 19.81 -1.84
N ILE A 152 7.25 20.08 -0.95
CA ILE A 152 7.51 20.15 0.50
C ILE A 152 7.95 18.78 1.02
N ALA A 153 7.27 17.69 0.63
CA ALA A 153 7.62 16.33 1.04
C ALA A 153 9.02 15.93 0.53
N SER A 154 9.35 16.28 -0.72
CA SER A 154 10.67 16.05 -1.29
C SER A 154 11.76 16.79 -0.50
N ASN A 155 11.54 18.08 -0.19
CA ASN A 155 12.48 18.89 0.59
C ASN A 155 12.69 18.31 1.99
N ILE A 156 11.62 17.92 2.69
CA ILE A 156 11.73 17.28 4.02
C ILE A 156 12.56 15.99 3.93
N LEU A 157 12.32 15.16 2.92
CA LEU A 157 13.06 13.90 2.74
C LEU A 157 14.54 14.17 2.46
N LYS A 158 14.86 15.23 1.73
CA LYS A 158 16.23 15.72 1.51
C LYS A 158 16.88 16.18 2.82
N ASP A 159 16.19 16.99 3.61
CA ASP A 159 16.71 17.53 4.87
C ASP A 159 16.98 16.44 5.91
N ILE A 160 16.10 15.43 5.98
CA ILE A 160 16.26 14.25 6.86
C ILE A 160 17.42 13.37 6.40
N THR A 161 17.63 13.25 5.08
CA THR A 161 18.72 12.43 4.54
C THR A 161 20.08 13.08 4.78
N ASN A 162 20.17 14.41 4.64
CA ASN A 162 21.43 15.15 4.74
C ASN A 162 21.96 15.29 6.17
N SER A 163 21.10 15.33 7.19
CA SER A 163 21.54 15.47 8.58
C SER A 163 20.68 14.66 9.56
N PRO A 164 21.27 13.79 10.39
CA PRO A 164 20.52 13.10 11.43
C PRO A 164 20.01 14.04 12.53
N GLN A 165 20.64 15.21 12.72
CA GLN A 165 20.23 16.19 13.73
C GLN A 165 18.93 16.91 13.35
N THR A 166 18.75 17.24 12.08
CA THR A 166 17.49 17.83 11.57
C THR A 166 16.35 16.83 11.71
N ALA A 167 16.60 15.54 11.40
CA ALA A 167 15.62 14.47 11.60
C ALA A 167 15.17 14.36 13.08
N GLN A 168 16.10 14.47 14.03
CA GLN A 168 15.78 14.49 15.46
C GLN A 168 14.98 15.74 15.86
N ALA A 169 15.32 16.92 15.31
CA ALA A 169 14.59 18.16 15.55
C ALA A 169 13.14 18.04 15.06
N TYR A 170 12.91 17.54 13.83
CA TYR A 170 11.57 17.25 13.31
C TYR A 170 10.80 16.28 14.22
N GLN A 171 11.46 15.22 14.70
CA GLN A 171 10.81 14.26 15.60
C GLN A 171 10.41 14.91 16.94
N LYS A 172 11.27 15.73 17.53
CA LYS A 172 10.98 16.46 18.78
C LYS A 172 9.84 17.44 18.58
N ALA A 173 9.91 18.28 17.54
CA ALA A 173 8.85 19.23 17.20
C ALA A 173 7.52 18.51 17.00
N TYR A 174 7.47 17.46 16.17
CA TYR A 174 6.26 16.69 15.91
C TYR A 174 5.67 16.05 17.19
N LYS A 175 6.51 15.53 18.09
CA LYS A 175 6.05 14.99 19.38
C LYS A 175 5.43 16.09 20.24
N ILE A 176 6.05 17.26 20.31
CA ILE A 176 5.53 18.43 21.05
C ILE A 176 4.18 18.85 20.46
N THR A 177 4.07 19.02 19.14
CA THR A 177 2.80 19.40 18.49
C THR A 177 1.70 18.39 18.76
N LYS A 178 2.00 17.10 18.62
CA LYS A 178 1.04 16.01 18.89
C LYS A 178 0.65 15.91 20.37
N GLN A 179 1.51 16.37 21.28
CA GLN A 179 1.22 16.42 22.71
C GLN A 179 0.41 17.66 23.08
N CYS A 180 0.67 18.81 22.46
CA CYS A 180 -0.18 20.00 22.56
C CYS A 180 -1.57 19.77 21.94
N GLU A 181 -1.69 18.98 20.88
CA GLU A 181 -3.00 18.53 20.37
C GLU A 181 -3.78 17.71 21.40
N LYS A 182 -3.10 17.04 22.35
CA LYS A 182 -3.75 16.33 23.47
C LYS A 182 -4.11 17.26 24.64
N SER A 183 -3.54 18.46 24.75
CA SER A 183 -3.86 19.43 25.80
C SER A 183 -5.09 20.28 25.50
N PHE A 184 -5.94 19.85 24.56
CA PHE A 184 -7.26 20.45 24.34
C PHE A 184 -8.25 20.18 25.48
N GLN A 185 -7.84 19.39 26.48
CA GLN A 185 -8.64 19.08 27.66
C GLN A 185 -8.43 20.17 28.72
N GLN A 186 -9.52 20.75 29.19
CA GLN A 186 -9.55 21.71 30.29
C GLN A 186 -8.90 21.11 31.55
N ASP A 187 -8.16 21.95 32.27
CA ASP A 187 -7.53 21.56 33.52
C ASP A 187 -8.58 21.07 34.55
N PRO A 188 -8.32 19.98 35.30
CA PRO A 188 -9.26 19.48 36.29
C PRO A 188 -9.67 20.48 37.37
N THR A 189 -8.80 21.42 37.74
CA THR A 189 -9.13 22.44 38.76
C THR A 189 -10.09 23.49 38.20
N THR A 190 -9.86 23.97 36.98
CA THR A 190 -10.76 24.89 36.27
C THR A 190 -12.11 24.24 35.95
N ALA A 191 -12.10 22.96 35.59
CA ALA A 191 -13.34 22.22 35.39
C ALA A 191 -14.10 22.00 36.70
N LEU A 192 -13.39 21.86 37.83
CA LEU A 192 -14.00 21.77 39.15
C LEU A 192 -14.60 23.11 39.61
N SER A 193 -13.94 24.25 39.36
CA SER A 193 -14.51 25.57 39.68
C SER A 193 -15.81 25.79 38.91
N MET A 194 -15.81 25.55 37.59
CA MET A 194 -17.03 25.60 36.77
C MET A 194 -18.13 24.67 37.33
N PHE A 195 -17.78 23.45 37.72
CA PHE A 195 -18.74 22.49 38.29
C PHE A 195 -19.41 23.03 39.57
N VAL A 196 -18.64 23.68 40.45
CA VAL A 196 -19.11 24.24 41.73
C VAL A 196 -19.87 25.55 41.52
N GLU A 197 -19.30 26.49 40.77
CA GLU A 197 -19.90 27.81 40.50
C GLU A 197 -21.25 27.71 39.77
N ALA A 198 -21.36 26.78 38.83
CA ALA A 198 -22.61 26.53 38.10
C ALA A 198 -23.56 25.56 38.83
N ASN A 199 -23.24 25.14 40.06
CA ASN A 199 -24.03 24.21 40.89
C ASN A 199 -24.49 22.96 40.12
N LEU A 200 -23.59 22.37 39.34
CA LEU A 200 -23.92 21.22 38.50
C LEU A 200 -24.03 19.95 39.33
N SER A 201 -25.04 19.13 39.03
CA SER A 201 -25.04 17.73 39.44
C SER A 201 -24.06 16.90 38.60
N ARG A 202 -23.65 15.75 39.12
CA ARG A 202 -22.82 14.79 38.37
C ARG A 202 -23.43 14.44 37.01
N ARG A 203 -24.76 14.22 36.96
CA ARG A 203 -25.47 13.88 35.72
C ARG A 203 -25.41 15.02 34.71
N GLN A 204 -25.62 16.27 35.13
CA GLN A 204 -25.52 17.44 34.25
C GLN A 204 -24.10 17.64 33.71
N TYR A 205 -23.09 17.48 34.57
CA TYR A 205 -21.70 17.52 34.14
C TYR A 205 -21.37 16.44 33.12
N GLU A 206 -21.84 15.21 33.33
CA GLU A 206 -21.65 14.12 32.36
C GLU A 206 -22.35 14.40 31.02
N ILE A 207 -23.51 15.06 31.02
CA ILE A 207 -24.19 15.52 29.79
C ILE A 207 -23.33 16.58 29.07
N ILE A 208 -22.82 17.59 29.78
CA ILE A 208 -21.94 18.63 29.22
C ILE A 208 -20.64 18.00 28.69
N ARG A 209 -20.08 17.05 29.41
CA ARG A 209 -18.90 16.33 28.94
C ARG A 209 -19.19 15.50 27.69
N ASN A 210 -20.36 14.89 27.59
CA ASN A 210 -20.71 14.11 26.42
C ASN A 210 -20.88 14.98 25.16
N SER A 211 -21.20 16.27 25.30
CA SER A 211 -21.19 17.19 24.16
C SER A 211 -19.77 17.49 23.66
N ASN A 212 -18.77 17.57 24.55
CA ASN A 212 -17.36 17.68 24.17
C ASN A 212 -16.43 16.85 25.08
N LYS A 213 -16.30 15.56 24.74
CA LYS A 213 -15.55 14.58 25.53
C LYS A 213 -14.04 14.83 25.57
N LYS A 214 -13.51 15.54 24.57
CA LYS A 214 -12.08 15.88 24.47
C LYS A 214 -11.73 17.09 25.32
N PHE A 215 -12.64 18.03 25.45
CA PHE A 215 -12.44 19.26 26.22
C PHE A 215 -12.67 19.04 27.72
N TYR A 216 -13.79 18.42 28.11
CA TYR A 216 -14.10 18.28 29.53
C TYR A 216 -13.47 17.02 30.17
N PRO A 217 -12.73 17.16 31.29
CA PRO A 217 -12.17 16.03 32.01
C PRO A 217 -13.25 15.07 32.52
N SER A 218 -12.87 13.81 32.74
CA SER A 218 -13.80 12.83 33.32
C SER A 218 -14.16 13.20 34.76
N TYR A 219 -15.36 12.81 35.21
CA TYR A 219 -15.79 13.05 36.59
C TYR A 219 -14.82 12.45 37.63
N LYS A 220 -14.11 11.36 37.28
CA LYS A 220 -13.07 10.77 38.14
C LYS A 220 -11.93 11.75 38.44
N LEU A 221 -11.52 12.55 37.44
CA LEU A 221 -10.49 13.58 37.63
C LEU A 221 -11.01 14.74 38.49
N LEU A 222 -12.27 15.14 38.30
CA LEU A 222 -12.93 16.11 39.19
C LEU A 222 -13.01 15.60 40.63
N GLN A 223 -13.31 14.31 40.82
CA GLN A 223 -13.38 13.70 42.14
C GLN A 223 -12.01 13.71 42.83
N GLN A 224 -10.93 13.46 42.09
CA GLN A 224 -9.57 13.59 42.62
C GLN A 224 -9.25 15.04 43.01
N ALA A 225 -9.60 16.01 42.16
CA ALA A 225 -9.46 17.44 42.48
C ALA A 225 -10.32 17.88 43.68
N LYS A 226 -11.51 17.27 43.88
CA LYS A 226 -12.31 17.46 45.10
C LYS A 226 -11.61 16.90 46.33
N GLN A 227 -11.03 15.70 46.21
CA GLN A 227 -10.33 15.04 47.31
C GLN A 227 -9.12 15.84 47.78
N THR A 228 -8.37 16.45 46.87
CA THR A 228 -7.25 17.34 47.24
C THR A 228 -7.71 18.59 48.01
N CYS A 229 -8.98 18.99 47.86
CA CYS A 229 -9.56 20.12 48.57
C CYS A 229 -10.05 19.76 49.98
N TYR A 230 -10.23 18.47 50.31
CA TYR A 230 -10.71 18.06 51.62
C TYR A 230 -9.54 17.92 52.63
N PRO A 231 -9.78 18.23 53.92
CA PRO A 231 -8.82 17.93 54.98
C PRO A 231 -8.62 16.42 55.11
N ALA A 232 -7.58 16.01 55.85
CA ALA A 232 -7.28 14.60 56.08
C ALA A 232 -8.49 13.86 56.66
N LYS A 233 -8.66 12.58 56.31
CA LYS A 233 -9.83 11.78 56.74
C LYS A 233 -9.92 11.63 58.27
N ASP A 234 -8.79 11.70 58.95
CA ASP A 234 -8.71 11.56 60.41
C ASP A 234 -9.12 12.85 61.14
N ALA A 235 -9.19 13.99 60.42
CA ALA A 235 -9.51 15.30 60.98
C ALA A 235 -11.01 15.55 61.19
N TYR A 236 -11.87 14.73 60.58
CA TYR A 236 -13.32 14.92 60.62
C TYR A 236 -14.06 13.59 60.79
N ARG A 237 -15.21 13.65 61.46
CA ARG A 237 -16.09 12.51 61.71
C ARG A 237 -17.48 12.81 61.19
N ILE A 238 -18.02 11.88 60.41
CA ILE A 238 -19.38 11.96 59.87
C ILE A 238 -20.17 10.78 60.45
N THR A 239 -21.24 11.07 61.18
CA THR A 239 -22.24 10.13 61.65
C THR A 239 -23.55 10.34 60.88
N GLU A 240 -24.55 9.49 61.08
CA GLU A 240 -25.85 9.61 60.38
C GLU A 240 -26.56 10.94 60.66
N THR A 241 -26.35 11.49 61.86
CA THR A 241 -27.05 12.68 62.35
C THR A 241 -26.16 13.91 62.48
N CYS A 242 -24.83 13.78 62.49
CA CYS A 242 -23.92 14.88 62.73
C CYS A 242 -22.65 14.77 61.88
N ALA A 243 -22.01 15.91 61.60
CA ALA A 243 -20.66 15.97 61.06
C ALA A 243 -19.87 16.98 61.88
N GLU A 244 -18.71 16.57 62.38
CA GLU A 244 -17.81 17.40 63.18
C GLU A 244 -16.39 17.35 62.61
N ILE A 245 -15.65 18.44 62.77
CA ILE A 245 -14.27 18.59 62.30
C ILE A 245 -13.46 19.31 63.37
N ASN A 246 -12.21 18.90 63.55
CA ASN A 246 -11.30 19.61 64.43
C ASN A 246 -10.98 20.99 63.83
N LEU A 247 -11.24 22.05 64.60
CA LEU A 247 -11.06 23.42 64.14
C LEU A 247 -9.60 23.69 63.73
N GLN A 248 -8.63 23.17 64.48
CA GLN A 248 -7.21 23.41 64.18
C GLN A 248 -6.83 22.80 62.83
N ASP A 249 -7.22 21.53 62.59
CA ASP A 249 -6.92 20.84 61.33
C ASP A 249 -7.58 21.52 60.13
N LEU A 250 -8.77 22.10 60.30
CA LEU A 250 -9.44 22.89 59.28
C LEU A 250 -8.70 24.21 58.98
N MET A 251 -8.23 24.91 60.01
CA MET A 251 -7.46 26.14 59.86
C MET A 251 -6.12 25.87 59.17
N ASP A 252 -5.41 24.83 59.58
CA ASP A 252 -4.12 24.44 59.00
C ASP A 252 -4.26 24.05 57.53
N HIS A 253 -5.29 23.27 57.20
CA HIS A 253 -5.58 22.91 55.81
C HIS A 253 -5.93 24.13 54.94
N THR A 254 -6.70 25.08 55.49
CA THR A 254 -7.07 26.32 54.79
C THR A 254 -5.84 27.20 54.56
N ALA A 255 -5.00 27.40 55.57
CA ALA A 255 -3.75 28.17 55.47
C ALA A 255 -2.81 27.56 54.43
N LYS A 256 -2.66 26.22 54.43
CA LYS A 256 -1.85 25.49 53.44
C LYS A 256 -2.35 25.72 52.02
N ARG A 257 -3.67 25.64 51.79
CA ARG A 257 -4.26 25.88 50.46
C ARG A 257 -4.07 27.32 49.98
N LEU A 258 -4.19 28.30 50.88
CA LEU A 258 -3.92 29.70 50.55
C LEU A 258 -2.44 29.89 50.20
N ALA A 259 -1.52 29.28 50.94
CA ALA A 259 -0.09 29.34 50.64
C ALA A 259 0.22 28.75 49.25
N THR A 260 -0.32 27.58 48.92
CA THR A 260 -0.16 26.97 47.57
C THR A 260 -0.69 27.89 46.46
N TYR A 261 -1.86 28.50 46.67
CA TYR A 261 -2.41 29.45 45.71
C TYR A 261 -1.51 30.68 45.53
N LEU A 262 -0.99 31.24 46.62
CA LEU A 262 -0.10 32.40 46.55
C LEU A 262 1.25 32.06 45.92
N GLU A 263 1.79 30.87 46.14
CA GLU A 263 3.01 30.40 45.45
C GLU A 263 2.83 30.32 43.93
N ASP A 264 1.64 29.95 43.45
CA ASP A 264 1.33 29.90 42.02
C ASP A 264 1.13 31.31 41.42
N VAL A 265 0.70 32.29 42.22
CA VAL A 265 0.46 33.69 41.78
C VAL A 265 1.73 34.55 41.85
N LEU A 266 2.64 34.26 42.77
CA LEU A 266 3.88 35.02 42.99
C LEU A 266 5.08 34.52 42.15
N LYS A 267 4.93 33.38 41.46
CA LYS A 267 5.88 32.89 40.44
C LYS A 267 5.64 33.56 39.09
#